data_AF-A0A5M8QZF2-F1
#
_entry.id   AF-A0A5M8QZF2-F1
#
_cell.length_a   1.000
_cell.length_b   1.000
_cell.length_c   1.000
_cell.angle_alpha   90.00
_cell.angle_beta   90.00
_cell.angle_gamma   90.00
#
_symmetry.space_group_name_H-M   'P 1'
#
loop_
_entity.id
_entity.type
_entity.pdbx_description
1 polymer ?
#
loop_
_entity_poly.entity_id
_entity_poly.type
_entity_poly.pdbx_seq_one_letter_code
_entity_poly.pdbx_strand_id
1 'polypeptide(L)'
;MSQGTNQKDRVADASALMPDYFRLDARTTSEIYAETRRLAEAVIFYPKEAGPARDNWSPFFRELDEKVLSGSYREGDVSPHLALFLAFLNLFQYVQNDLNALVSAHLDFFYRHVLGLKDISPQADRIYIFPELARNVQQFPIPADARILAGKDEN
;
A
#
# COMPACT_ATOMS: atom_id res chain seq x y z
N MET A 1 -7.29 2.08 29.43
CA MET A 1 -8.41 2.91 28.93
C MET A 1 -7.82 4.24 28.48
N SER A 2 -7.79 4.49 27.18
CA SER A 2 -7.24 5.73 26.62
C SER A 2 -8.23 6.87 26.88
N GLN A 3 -7.78 7.91 27.59
CA GLN A 3 -8.53 9.14 27.83
C GLN A 3 -8.23 10.04 26.62
N GLY A 4 -9.14 10.10 25.64
CA GLY A 4 -8.95 10.69 24.31
C GLY A 4 -8.63 12.19 24.21
N THR A 5 -7.98 12.77 25.22
CA THR A 5 -7.56 14.18 25.30
C THR A 5 -6.05 14.38 25.20
N ASN A 6 -5.24 13.31 25.23
CA ASN A 6 -3.79 13.42 25.20
C ASN A 6 -3.25 13.56 23.75
N GLN A 7 -2.38 14.54 23.53
CA GLN A 7 -1.84 14.85 22.20
C GLN A 7 -0.97 13.72 21.61
N LYS A 8 -0.34 12.91 22.47
CA LYS A 8 0.41 11.73 22.05
C LYS A 8 -0.50 10.61 21.54
N ASP A 9 -1.69 10.49 22.11
CA ASP A 9 -2.65 9.45 21.71
C ASP A 9 -3.26 9.76 20.33
N ARG A 10 -3.40 11.05 19.97
CA ARG A 10 -3.80 11.46 18.60
C ARG A 10 -2.83 10.99 17.51
N VAL A 11 -1.54 10.92 17.81
CA VAL A 11 -0.52 10.48 16.85
C VAL A 11 -0.52 8.95 16.71
N ALA A 12 -0.81 8.23 17.80
CA ALA A 12 -0.99 6.77 17.75
C ALA A 12 -2.24 6.38 16.94
N ASP A 13 -3.35 7.10 17.13
CA ASP A 13 -4.60 6.90 16.38
C ASP A 13 -4.49 7.33 14.91
N ALA A 14 -3.55 8.22 14.57
CA ALA A 14 -3.31 8.65 13.18
C ALA A 14 -2.83 7.51 12.27
N SER A 15 -2.28 6.42 12.84
CA SER A 15 -1.95 5.22 12.05
C SER A 15 -3.17 4.64 11.36
N ALA A 16 -4.35 4.67 12.00
CA ALA A 16 -5.61 4.21 11.42
C ALA A 16 -6.14 5.10 10.29
N LEU A 17 -5.56 6.29 10.10
CA LEU A 17 -5.88 7.21 9.01
C LEU A 17 -4.94 7.04 7.82
N MET A 18 -3.92 6.19 7.90
CA MET A 18 -3.02 5.94 6.79
C MET A 18 -3.74 5.12 5.70
N PRO A 19 -3.60 5.48 4.40
CA PRO A 19 -4.21 4.76 3.27
C PRO A 19 -3.97 3.26 3.24
N ASP A 20 -2.83 2.81 3.76
CA ASP A 20 -2.35 1.42 3.75
C ASP A 20 -2.58 0.68 5.09
N TYR A 21 -3.20 1.34 6.07
CA TYR A 21 -3.47 0.76 7.39
C TYR A 21 -4.34 -0.50 7.32
N PHE A 22 -5.34 -0.50 6.45
CA PHE A 22 -6.24 -1.63 6.26
C PHE A 22 -6.32 -2.01 4.79
N ARG A 23 -6.14 -3.30 4.53
CA ARG A 23 -6.34 -3.90 3.21
C ARG A 23 -7.58 -4.77 3.26
N LEU A 24 -8.50 -4.55 2.32
CA LEU A 24 -9.71 -5.36 2.18
C LEU A 24 -9.35 -6.81 1.84
N ASP A 25 -8.32 -6.98 0.99
CA ASP A 25 -7.71 -8.27 0.71
C ASP A 25 -6.20 -8.19 0.93
N ALA A 26 -5.75 -8.73 2.06
CA ALA A 26 -4.34 -8.75 2.45
C ALA A 26 -3.61 -10.05 2.03
N ARG A 27 -4.30 -10.98 1.35
CA ARG A 27 -3.73 -12.29 1.03
C ARG A 27 -2.56 -12.15 0.06
N THR A 28 -1.44 -12.76 0.44
CA THR A 28 -0.28 -12.93 -0.43
C THR A 28 -0.56 -13.96 -1.53
N THR A 29 0.24 -13.94 -2.60
CA THR A 29 0.18 -14.96 -3.67
C THR A 29 0.30 -16.38 -3.10
N SER A 30 1.16 -16.59 -2.10
CA SER A 30 1.34 -17.88 -1.44
C SER A 30 0.09 -18.32 -0.66
N GLU A 31 -0.61 -17.40 0.00
CA GLU A 31 -1.85 -17.70 0.72
C GLU A 31 -3.01 -17.99 -0.24
N ILE A 32 -3.13 -17.24 -1.34
CA ILE A 32 -4.10 -17.53 -2.40
C ILE A 32 -3.86 -18.92 -3.00
N TYR A 33 -2.60 -19.27 -3.23
CA TYR A 33 -2.22 -20.59 -3.69
C TYR A 33 -2.60 -21.69 -2.69
N ALA A 34 -2.25 -21.50 -1.41
CA ALA A 34 -2.60 -22.47 -0.37
C ALA A 34 -4.12 -22.69 -0.29
N GLU A 35 -4.90 -21.62 -0.44
CA GLU A 35 -6.35 -21.69 -0.51
C GLU A 35 -6.84 -22.41 -1.77
N THR A 36 -6.22 -22.15 -2.92
CA THR A 36 -6.58 -22.82 -4.17
C THR A 36 -6.34 -24.33 -4.09
N ARG A 37 -5.26 -24.77 -3.44
CA ARG A 37 -5.02 -26.21 -3.18
C ARG A 37 -6.09 -26.83 -2.30
N ARG A 38 -6.47 -26.14 -1.21
CA ARG A 38 -7.56 -26.59 -0.34
C ARG A 38 -8.88 -26.72 -1.12
N LEU A 39 -9.18 -25.76 -1.99
CA LEU A 39 -10.35 -25.84 -2.85
C LEU A 39 -10.26 -27.03 -3.81
N ALA A 40 -9.09 -27.26 -4.42
CA ALA A 40 -8.87 -28.37 -5.34
C ALA A 40 -9.13 -29.75 -4.71
N GLU A 41 -8.87 -29.91 -3.40
CA GLU A 41 -9.21 -31.13 -2.65
C GLU A 41 -10.72 -31.37 -2.56
N ALA A 42 -11.51 -30.28 -2.53
CA ALA A 42 -12.96 -30.32 -2.43
C ALA A 42 -13.67 -30.42 -3.80
N VAL A 43 -13.00 -30.02 -4.89
CA VAL A 43 -13.57 -30.14 -6.23
C VAL A 43 -13.39 -31.57 -6.72
N ILE A 44 -14.50 -32.30 -6.87
CA ILE A 44 -14.51 -33.68 -7.37
C ILE A 44 -14.72 -33.69 -8.89
N PHE A 45 -13.99 -34.54 -9.61
CA PHE A 45 -14.22 -34.81 -11.03
C PHE A 45 -14.58 -36.28 -11.28
N TYR A 46 -15.17 -36.53 -12.44
CA TYR A 46 -15.59 -37.87 -12.88
C TYR A 46 -14.74 -38.31 -14.07
N PRO A 47 -13.76 -39.22 -13.87
CA PRO A 47 -12.96 -39.73 -14.98
C PRO A 47 -13.84 -40.55 -15.92
N LYS A 48 -13.70 -40.35 -17.25
CA LYS A 48 -14.49 -41.08 -18.26
C LYS A 48 -14.36 -42.61 -18.16
N GLU A 49 -13.25 -43.13 -17.63
CA GLU A 49 -12.92 -44.56 -17.66
C GLU A 49 -12.87 -45.24 -16.27
N ALA A 50 -12.99 -44.49 -15.17
CA ALA A 50 -12.67 -45.01 -13.82
C ALA A 50 -13.85 -45.61 -13.03
N GLY A 51 -15.00 -45.86 -13.66
CA GLY A 51 -16.19 -46.32 -12.91
C GLY A 51 -16.63 -45.29 -11.85
N PRO A 52 -17.24 -45.70 -10.71
CA PRO A 52 -17.76 -44.78 -9.69
C PRO A 52 -16.67 -44.14 -8.80
N ALA A 53 -15.38 -44.30 -9.14
CA ALA A 53 -14.28 -43.74 -8.37
C ALA A 53 -14.31 -42.21 -8.46
N ARG A 54 -14.44 -41.56 -7.30
CA ARG A 54 -14.33 -40.12 -7.14
C ARG A 54 -12.87 -39.76 -6.93
N ASP A 55 -12.38 -38.79 -7.71
CA ASP A 55 -11.07 -38.19 -7.52
C ASP A 55 -11.21 -36.65 -7.52
N ASN A 56 -10.19 -35.93 -7.06
CA ASN A 56 -10.24 -34.47 -6.88
C ASN A 56 -9.18 -33.74 -7.69
N TRP A 57 -9.26 -32.42 -7.76
CA TRP A 57 -8.35 -31.62 -8.59
C TRP A 57 -6.97 -31.39 -7.98
N SER A 58 -6.65 -31.92 -6.79
CA SER A 58 -5.33 -31.77 -6.17
C SER A 58 -4.14 -32.16 -7.07
N PRO A 59 -4.23 -33.20 -7.93
CA PRO A 59 -3.21 -33.51 -8.92
C PRO A 59 -2.80 -32.36 -9.84
N PHE A 60 -3.72 -31.45 -10.16
CA PHE A 60 -3.47 -30.30 -11.02
C PHE A 60 -2.33 -29.42 -10.48
N PHE A 61 -2.18 -29.35 -9.16
CA PHE A 61 -1.21 -28.47 -8.51
C PHE A 61 0.07 -29.18 -8.03
N ARG A 62 0.28 -30.46 -8.41
CA ARG A 62 1.42 -31.26 -7.93
C ARG A 62 2.79 -30.69 -8.33
N GLU A 63 2.89 -30.12 -9.51
CA GLU A 63 4.14 -29.59 -10.08
C GLU A 63 4.44 -28.15 -9.63
N LEU A 64 3.50 -27.50 -8.91
CA LEU A 64 3.69 -26.13 -8.44
C LEU A 64 4.38 -26.12 -7.06
N ASP A 65 5.65 -25.72 -7.02
CA ASP A 65 6.48 -25.63 -5.82
C ASP A 65 6.88 -24.17 -5.48
N GLU A 66 7.67 -23.98 -4.41
CA GLU A 66 8.15 -22.65 -4.01
C GLU A 66 9.01 -21.96 -5.09
N LYS A 67 9.73 -22.73 -5.91
CA LYS A 67 10.55 -22.19 -6.99
C LYS A 67 9.65 -21.56 -8.06
N VAL A 68 8.57 -22.23 -8.44
CA VAL A 68 7.59 -21.70 -9.40
C VAL A 68 6.86 -20.48 -8.83
N LEU A 69 6.48 -20.52 -7.55
CA LEU A 69 5.81 -19.40 -6.86
C LEU A 69 6.69 -18.15 -6.69
N SER A 70 8.01 -18.33 -6.59
CA SER A 70 8.95 -17.19 -6.50
C SER A 70 9.18 -16.47 -7.84
N GLY A 71 8.56 -16.93 -8.93
CA GLY A 71 8.77 -16.37 -10.27
C GLY A 71 10.12 -16.74 -10.90
N SER A 72 10.87 -17.64 -10.26
CA SER A 72 12.21 -18.06 -10.69
C SER A 72 12.16 -19.31 -11.57
N TYR A 73 11.42 -19.25 -12.68
CA TYR A 73 11.27 -20.35 -13.64
C TYR A 73 11.61 -19.90 -15.07
N ARG A 74 12.10 -20.83 -15.89
CA ARG A 74 12.40 -20.61 -17.31
C ARG A 74 11.27 -21.13 -18.19
N GLU A 75 11.29 -20.73 -19.46
CA GLU A 75 10.41 -21.32 -20.46
C GLU A 75 10.66 -22.84 -20.54
N GLY A 76 9.59 -23.62 -20.42
CA GLY A 76 9.64 -25.08 -20.34
C GLY A 76 9.74 -25.66 -18.92
N ASP A 77 10.00 -24.85 -17.88
CA ASP A 77 10.03 -25.33 -16.48
C ASP A 77 8.62 -25.56 -15.90
N VAL A 78 7.59 -24.95 -16.50
CA VAL A 78 6.20 -24.97 -16.01
C VAL A 78 5.30 -25.56 -17.08
N SER A 79 4.47 -26.54 -16.71
CA SER A 79 3.50 -27.14 -17.61
C SER A 79 2.43 -26.11 -18.05
N PRO A 80 1.86 -26.23 -19.27
CA PRO A 80 0.99 -25.19 -19.83
C PRO A 80 -0.24 -24.83 -18.97
N HIS A 81 -0.79 -25.81 -18.25
CA HIS A 81 -1.95 -25.58 -17.38
C HIS A 81 -1.57 -24.78 -16.12
N LEU A 82 -0.37 -24.98 -15.58
CA LEU A 82 0.15 -24.17 -14.48
C LEU A 82 0.59 -22.79 -14.95
N ALA A 83 1.14 -22.66 -16.16
CA ALA A 83 1.46 -21.36 -16.74
C ALA A 83 0.20 -20.48 -16.85
N LEU A 84 -0.93 -21.06 -17.28
CA LEU A 84 -2.22 -20.37 -17.29
C LEU A 84 -2.68 -19.94 -15.89
N PHE A 85 -2.51 -20.81 -14.89
CA PHE A 85 -2.85 -20.48 -13.51
C PHE A 85 -1.97 -19.36 -12.94
N LEU A 86 -0.67 -19.38 -13.21
CA LEU A 86 0.25 -18.29 -12.81
C LEU A 86 -0.10 -16.97 -13.49
N ALA A 87 -0.46 -17.01 -14.77
CA ALA A 87 -0.94 -15.82 -15.48
C ALA A 87 -2.21 -15.26 -14.81
N PHE A 88 -3.14 -16.13 -14.40
CA PHE A 88 -4.30 -15.73 -13.61
C PHE A 88 -3.89 -15.06 -12.28
N LEU A 89 -2.98 -15.64 -11.51
CA LEU A 89 -2.52 -15.04 -10.24
C LEU A 89 -1.90 -13.65 -10.45
N ASN A 90 -1.11 -13.48 -11.51
CA ASN A 90 -0.54 -12.18 -11.86
C ASN A 90 -1.62 -11.15 -12.21
N LEU A 91 -2.63 -11.55 -12.99
CA LEU A 91 -3.75 -10.67 -13.32
C LEU A 91 -4.62 -10.34 -12.10
N PHE A 92 -4.79 -11.31 -11.19
CA PHE A 92 -5.57 -11.14 -9.97
C PHE A 92 -4.98 -10.08 -9.03
N GLN A 93 -3.66 -9.88 -9.03
CA GLN A 93 -3.01 -8.83 -8.23
C GLN A 93 -3.52 -7.43 -8.58
N TYR A 94 -3.86 -7.15 -9.85
CA TYR A 94 -4.45 -5.86 -10.23
C TYR A 94 -5.81 -5.66 -9.56
N VAL A 95 -6.65 -6.71 -9.55
CA VAL A 95 -7.96 -6.66 -8.89
C VAL A 95 -7.81 -6.50 -7.38
N GLN A 96 -6.86 -7.18 -6.73
CA GLN A 96 -6.57 -6.99 -5.32
C GLN A 96 -6.12 -5.55 -5.02
N ASN A 97 -5.28 -4.97 -5.87
CA ASN A 97 -4.82 -3.59 -5.72
C ASN A 97 -5.99 -2.60 -5.86
N ASP A 98 -6.86 -2.79 -6.84
CA ASP A 98 -8.06 -1.94 -7.03
C ASP A 98 -9.00 -2.03 -5.83
N LEU A 99 -9.23 -3.24 -5.30
CA LEU A 99 -10.03 -3.46 -4.09
C LEU A 99 -9.41 -2.78 -2.87
N ASN A 100 -8.09 -2.88 -2.71
CA ASN A 100 -7.39 -2.25 -1.60
C ASN A 100 -7.34 -0.71 -1.72
N ALA A 101 -7.35 -0.17 -2.94
CA ALA A 101 -7.42 1.27 -3.19
C ALA A 101 -8.78 1.88 -2.79
N LEU A 102 -9.86 1.10 -2.85
CA LEU A 102 -11.21 1.56 -2.47
C LEU A 102 -11.28 2.06 -1.03
N VAL A 103 -10.55 1.40 -0.11
CA VAL A 103 -10.52 1.77 1.31
C VAL A 103 -9.95 3.18 1.49
N SER A 104 -8.81 3.46 0.85
CA SER A 104 -8.18 4.78 0.87
C SER A 104 -9.08 5.84 0.23
N ALA A 105 -9.68 5.54 -0.92
CA ALA A 105 -10.57 6.47 -1.61
C ALA A 105 -11.82 6.80 -0.76
N HIS A 106 -12.40 5.81 -0.08
CA HIS A 106 -13.51 6.02 0.83
C HIS A 106 -13.13 6.89 2.03
N LEU A 107 -11.95 6.66 2.62
CA LEU A 107 -11.44 7.47 3.74
C LEU A 107 -11.27 8.93 3.33
N ASP A 108 -10.63 9.18 2.18
CA ASP A 108 -10.43 10.52 1.63
C ASP A 108 -11.76 11.23 1.36
N PHE A 109 -12.70 10.53 0.72
CA PHE A 109 -14.04 11.03 0.48
C PHE A 109 -14.75 11.41 1.77
N PHE A 110 -14.73 10.54 2.78
CA PHE A 110 -15.40 10.79 4.05
C PHE A 110 -14.83 12.03 4.76
N TYR A 111 -13.52 12.14 4.91
CA TYR A 111 -12.93 13.27 5.64
C TYR A 111 -12.99 14.58 4.86
N ARG A 112 -12.72 14.58 3.55
CA ARG A 112 -12.69 15.81 2.75
C ARG A 112 -14.08 16.27 2.31
N HIS A 113 -14.97 15.35 1.94
CA HIS A 113 -16.25 15.70 1.30
C HIS A 113 -17.43 15.60 2.26
N VAL A 114 -17.47 14.61 3.15
CA VAL A 114 -18.57 14.48 4.12
C VAL A 114 -18.33 15.38 5.33
N LEU A 115 -17.13 15.33 5.92
CA LEU A 115 -16.78 16.16 7.08
C LEU A 115 -16.23 17.54 6.70
N GLY A 116 -15.81 17.74 5.45
CA GLY A 116 -15.32 19.03 4.99
C GLY A 116 -13.96 19.44 5.57
N LEU A 117 -13.15 18.46 6.03
CA LEU A 117 -11.80 18.75 6.53
C LEU A 117 -10.94 19.32 5.40
N LYS A 118 -10.15 20.33 5.74
CA LYS A 118 -9.23 21.00 4.81
C LYS A 118 -7.81 20.76 5.25
N ASP A 119 -6.93 20.59 4.27
CA ASP A 119 -5.49 20.54 4.54
C ASP A 119 -5.06 21.86 5.19
N ILE A 120 -4.24 21.76 6.24
CA ILE A 120 -3.68 22.93 6.91
C ILE A 120 -2.60 23.50 6.00
N SER A 121 -2.77 24.75 5.58
CA SER A 121 -1.77 25.42 4.74
C SER A 121 -0.43 25.53 5.48
N PRO A 122 0.71 25.36 4.79
CA PRO A 122 2.01 25.54 5.40
C PRO A 122 2.12 26.97 5.95
N GLN A 123 2.50 27.08 7.22
CA GLN A 123 2.81 28.37 7.83
C GLN A 123 4.30 28.62 7.70
N ALA A 124 4.65 29.83 7.24
CA ALA A 124 6.04 30.25 7.21
C ALA A 124 6.59 30.36 8.64
N ASP A 125 7.77 29.78 8.86
CA ASP A 125 8.48 29.92 10.11
C ASP A 125 8.88 31.38 10.36
N ARG A 126 8.95 31.76 11.64
CA ARG A 126 9.38 33.08 12.07
C ARG A 126 10.70 32.97 12.79
N ILE A 127 11.68 33.76 12.33
CA ILE A 127 13.01 33.85 12.93
C ILE A 127 13.32 35.29 13.30
N TYR A 128 14.13 35.47 14.34
CA TYR A 128 14.67 36.77 14.72
C TYR A 128 16.09 36.89 14.18
N ILE A 129 16.40 38.03 13.56
CA ILE A 129 17.73 38.32 13.02
C ILE A 129 18.23 39.60 13.67
N PHE A 130 19.49 39.61 14.07
CA PHE A 130 20.15 40.75 14.71
C PHE A 130 21.28 41.25 13.79
N PRO A 131 20.98 42.15 12.83
CA PRO A 131 22.00 42.69 11.94
C PRO A 131 22.87 43.72 12.66
N GLU A 132 24.15 43.75 12.32
CA GLU A 132 25.09 44.77 12.80
C GLU A 132 25.33 45.83 11.72
N LEU A 133 25.52 47.09 12.14
CA LEU A 133 25.84 48.19 11.23
C LEU A 133 27.29 48.09 10.75
N ALA A 134 27.52 48.39 9.47
CA ALA A 134 28.86 48.50 8.92
C ALA A 134 29.62 49.70 9.53
N ARG A 135 30.96 49.65 9.51
CA ARG A 135 31.80 50.76 9.99
C ARG A 135 31.47 52.03 9.21
N ASN A 136 31.31 53.15 9.93
CA ASN A 136 30.93 54.48 9.41
C ASN A 136 29.47 54.65 8.96
N VAL A 137 28.56 53.73 9.31
CA VAL A 137 27.10 53.90 9.13
C VAL A 137 26.43 54.10 10.48
N GLN A 138 25.80 55.25 10.71
CA GLN A 138 25.11 55.54 11.97
C GLN A 138 23.68 55.00 12.03
N GLN A 139 23.00 54.92 10.88
CA GLN A 139 21.62 54.44 10.78
C GLN A 139 21.36 53.85 9.40
N PHE A 140 20.60 52.75 9.35
CA PHE A 140 20.12 52.16 8.11
C PHE A 140 18.66 51.69 8.29
N PRO A 141 17.68 52.28 7.59
CA PRO A 141 16.29 51.84 7.67
C PRO A 141 16.09 50.53 6.90
N ILE A 142 15.43 49.56 7.51
CA ILE A 142 15.06 48.29 6.87
C ILE A 142 13.59 48.38 6.46
N PRO A 143 13.26 48.28 5.16
CA PRO A 143 11.88 48.29 4.70
C PRO A 143 11.16 46.99 5.06
N ALA A 144 9.84 47.05 5.20
CA ALA A 144 9.03 45.91 5.67
C ALA A 144 9.02 44.71 4.70
N ASP A 145 9.34 44.94 3.42
CA ASP A 145 9.43 43.93 2.36
C ASP A 145 10.88 43.47 2.09
N ALA A 146 11.83 43.83 2.96
CA ALA A 146 13.21 43.39 2.85
C ALA A 146 13.31 41.86 2.83
N ARG A 147 13.98 41.32 1.80
CA ARG A 147 14.19 39.88 1.62
C ARG A 147 15.62 39.49 1.99
N ILE A 148 15.75 38.36 2.67
CA ILE A 148 17.05 37.80 3.08
C ILE A 148 17.14 36.40 2.49
N LEU A 149 18.26 36.08 1.85
CA LEU A 149 18.55 34.73 1.37
C LEU A 149 19.07 33.90 2.53
N ALA A 150 18.37 32.81 2.86
CA ALA A 150 18.68 31.93 3.99
C ALA A 150 19.14 30.55 3.50
N GLY A 151 20.23 30.52 2.74
CA GLY A 151 20.74 29.28 2.14
C GLY A 151 19.88 28.78 0.98
N LYS A 152 20.17 27.55 0.55
CA LYS A 152 19.43 26.85 -0.52
C LYS A 152 18.96 25.54 0.07
N ASP A 153 17.70 25.19 -0.16
CA ASP A 153 17.18 23.90 0.24
C ASP A 153 18.01 22.78 -0.42
N GLU A 154 18.41 21.80 0.39
CA GLU A 154 18.96 20.55 -0.12
C GLU A 154 17.78 19.68 -0.57
N ASN A 155 17.73 19.42 -1.88
CA ASN A 155 16.80 18.45 -2.47
C ASN A 155 17.35 17.03 -2.32
#